data_AF-A0A6N0JHT6-F1
#
_entry.id   AF-A0A6N0JHT6-F1
#
_cell.length_a   1.000
_cell.length_b   1.000
_cell.length_c   1.000
_cell.angle_alpha   90.00
_cell.angle_beta   90.00
_cell.angle_gamma   90.00
#
_symmetry.space_group_name_H-M   'P 1'
#
loop_
_entity.id
_entity.type
_entity.pdbx_description
1 polymer ?
#
loop_
_entity_poly.entity_id
_entity_poly.type
_entity_poly.pdbx_seq_one_letter_code
_entity_poly.pdbx_strand_id
1 'polypeptide(L)'
;MMNSLAAKTVLKMMAEGEVPLVIFWRCSEKWTLLTNQYLRGRIDGVFASVLLDDVSDVLTVNDKNTPPNEFKREAEYFSVGKDKIIFWTPKGAPHFSLRNILGMFPLNAPI
;
A
#
# COMPACT_ATOMS: atom_id res chain seq x y z
N MET A 1 18.26 -14.18 5.99
CA MET A 1 18.05 -14.74 4.63
C MET A 1 16.79 -14.20 3.94
N MET A 2 15.65 -13.99 4.63
CA MET A 2 14.41 -13.48 4.00
C MET A 2 14.48 -12.07 3.41
N ASN A 3 15.28 -11.15 3.99
CA ASN A 3 15.43 -9.78 3.45
C ASN A 3 15.99 -9.75 2.02
N SER A 4 16.85 -10.70 1.63
CA SER A 4 17.42 -10.70 0.28
C SER A 4 16.44 -11.19 -0.77
N LEU A 5 15.51 -12.10 -0.43
CA LEU A 5 14.50 -12.59 -1.37
C LEU A 5 13.46 -11.50 -1.68
N ALA A 6 12.93 -10.84 -0.65
CA ALA A 6 11.97 -9.75 -0.85
C ALA A 6 12.59 -8.56 -1.62
N ALA A 7 13.85 -8.22 -1.32
CA ALA A 7 14.58 -7.21 -2.09
C ALA A 7 14.77 -7.63 -3.56
N LYS A 8 15.11 -8.90 -3.82
CA LYS A 8 15.19 -9.44 -5.19
C LYS A 8 13.85 -9.38 -5.91
N THR A 9 12.74 -9.65 -5.24
CA THR A 9 11.40 -9.51 -5.82
C THR A 9 11.12 -8.08 -6.25
N VAL A 10 11.39 -7.11 -5.38
CA VAL A 10 11.24 -5.68 -5.72
C VAL A 10 12.15 -5.28 -6.88
N LEU A 11 13.43 -5.69 -6.86
CA LEU A 11 14.37 -5.40 -7.95
C LEU A 11 13.94 -6.05 -9.27
N LYS A 12 13.36 -7.25 -9.23
CA LYS A 12 12.85 -7.93 -10.41
C LYS A 12 11.68 -7.15 -11.03
N MET A 13 10.74 -6.66 -10.21
CA MET A 13 9.63 -5.81 -10.69
C MET A 13 10.15 -4.55 -11.37
N MET A 14 11.20 -3.92 -10.81
CA MET A 14 11.83 -2.75 -11.44
C MET A 14 12.48 -3.10 -12.79
N ALA A 15 13.09 -4.28 -12.90
CA ALA A 15 13.68 -4.75 -14.17
C ALA A 15 12.63 -5.09 -15.23
N GLU A 16 11.40 -5.39 -14.84
CA GLU A 16 10.26 -5.66 -15.72
C GLU A 16 9.59 -4.36 -16.25
N GLY A 17 10.16 -3.18 -15.95
CA GLY A 17 9.74 -1.89 -16.49
C GLY A 17 8.80 -1.09 -15.58
N GLU A 18 8.53 -1.57 -14.36
CA GLU A 18 7.81 -0.79 -13.35
C GLU A 18 8.73 0.27 -12.73
N VAL A 19 8.28 1.52 -12.72
CA VAL A 19 9.03 2.62 -12.09
C VAL A 19 8.59 2.73 -10.63
N PRO A 20 9.47 2.47 -9.65
CA PRO A 20 9.16 2.60 -8.24
C PRO A 20 9.00 4.09 -7.88
N LEU A 21 7.87 4.45 -7.28
CA LEU A 21 7.59 5.83 -6.86
C LEU A 21 7.80 6.00 -5.35
N VAL A 22 7.25 5.07 -4.56
CA VAL A 22 7.35 5.10 -3.10
C VAL A 22 7.47 3.69 -2.58
N ILE A 23 8.40 3.47 -1.64
CA ILE A 23 8.50 2.22 -0.89
C ILE A 23 8.45 2.49 0.60
N PHE A 24 7.57 1.77 1.29
CA PHE A 24 7.58 1.65 2.73
C PHE A 24 8.08 0.27 3.11
N TRP A 25 9.20 0.20 3.82
CA TRP A 25 9.85 -1.06 4.17
C TRP A 25 10.08 -1.17 5.66
N ARG A 26 9.46 -2.16 6.31
CA ARG A 26 9.78 -2.53 7.70
C ARG A 26 10.65 -3.76 7.75
N CYS A 27 10.29 -4.80 7.00
CA CYS A 27 11.07 -6.02 6.83
C CYS A 27 10.62 -6.77 5.57
N SER A 28 11.25 -7.92 5.28
CA SER A 28 10.90 -8.78 4.14
C SER A 28 9.44 -9.21 4.08
N GLU A 29 8.78 -9.34 5.23
CA GLU A 29 7.39 -9.78 5.34
C GLU A 29 6.41 -8.63 5.52
N LYS A 30 6.89 -7.39 5.59
CA LYS A 30 6.04 -6.22 5.83
C LYS A 30 6.54 -4.99 5.08
N TRP A 31 5.94 -4.74 3.93
CA TRP A 31 6.27 -3.62 3.05
C TRP A 31 5.11 -3.28 2.09
N THR A 32 5.14 -2.05 1.57
CA THR A 32 4.26 -1.57 0.50
C THR A 32 5.09 -0.83 -0.53
N LEU A 33 4.85 -1.09 -1.80
CA LEU A 33 5.51 -0.49 -2.95
C LEU A 33 4.44 0.11 -3.86
N LEU A 34 4.52 1.42 -4.07
CA LEU A 34 3.82 2.12 -5.12
C LEU A 34 4.72 2.23 -6.33
N THR A 35 4.28 1.72 -7.47
CA THR A 35 4.91 1.93 -8.78
C THR A 35 4.04 2.85 -9.63
N ASN A 36 4.48 3.14 -10.86
CA ASN A 36 3.69 3.88 -11.83
C ASN A 36 2.46 3.11 -12.37
N GLN A 37 2.34 1.81 -12.07
CA GLN A 37 1.26 0.96 -12.59
C GLN A 37 0.51 0.21 -11.48
N TYR A 38 1.19 -0.13 -10.39
CA TYR A 38 0.64 -0.99 -9.35
C TYR A 38 0.86 -0.43 -7.94
N LEU A 39 -0.07 -0.77 -7.06
CA LEU A 39 0.17 -0.83 -5.63
C LEU A 39 0.41 -2.29 -5.23
N ARG A 40 1.60 -2.57 -4.69
CA ARG A 40 2.02 -3.91 -4.28
C ARG A 40 2.38 -3.90 -2.80
N GLY A 41 2.24 -5.04 -2.15
CA GLY A 41 2.57 -5.15 -0.75
C GLY A 41 2.74 -6.57 -0.27
N ARG A 42 3.31 -6.70 0.91
CA ARG A 42 3.41 -7.96 1.63
C ARG A 42 3.15 -7.73 3.11
N ILE A 43 2.33 -8.58 3.71
CA ILE A 43 2.05 -8.60 5.14
C ILE A 43 2.02 -10.06 5.60
N ASP A 44 2.90 -10.42 6.53
CA ASP A 44 2.97 -11.74 7.19
C ASP A 44 2.93 -12.92 6.18
N GLY A 45 3.70 -12.81 5.10
CA GLY A 45 3.80 -13.84 4.06
C GLY A 45 2.80 -13.72 2.91
N VAL A 46 1.74 -12.90 3.06
CA VAL A 46 0.72 -12.71 2.03
C VAL A 46 1.14 -11.59 1.10
N PHE A 47 1.30 -11.88 -0.19
CA PHE A 47 1.55 -10.89 -1.23
C PHE A 47 0.24 -10.37 -1.82
N ALA A 48 0.17 -9.06 -2.01
CA ALA A 48 -0.97 -8.36 -2.59
C ALA A 48 -0.51 -7.45 -3.73
N SER A 49 -1.36 -7.31 -4.75
CA SER A 49 -1.13 -6.45 -5.90
C SER A 49 -2.45 -5.92 -6.45
N VAL A 50 -2.48 -4.62 -6.74
CA VAL A 50 -3.64 -3.91 -7.32
C VAL A 50 -3.13 -2.99 -8.43
N LEU A 51 -3.78 -3.01 -9.59
CA LEU A 51 -3.56 -2.02 -10.65
C LEU A 51 -4.05 -0.65 -10.18
N LEU A 52 -3.30 0.42 -10.44
CA LEU A 52 -3.72 1.76 -10.02
C LEU A 52 -5.05 2.19 -10.66
N ASP A 53 -5.32 1.76 -11.89
CA ASP A 53 -6.58 2.04 -12.59
C ASP A 53 -7.80 1.36 -11.94
N ASP A 54 -7.58 0.28 -11.16
CA ASP A 54 -8.64 -0.47 -10.48
C ASP A 54 -8.88 0.02 -9.03
N VAL A 55 -8.16 1.04 -8.57
CA VAL A 55 -8.26 1.58 -7.21
C VAL A 55 -9.59 2.33 -7.05
N SER A 56 -10.66 1.70 -6.56
CA SER A 56 -11.96 2.40 -6.42
C SER A 56 -12.16 3.09 -5.07
N ASP A 57 -11.72 2.45 -3.99
CA ASP A 57 -11.96 2.88 -2.60
C ASP A 57 -10.67 2.75 -1.80
N VAL A 58 -10.32 3.76 -1.01
CA VAL A 58 -9.15 3.73 -0.12
C VAL A 58 -9.57 4.13 1.30
N LEU A 59 -9.64 3.14 2.18
CA LEU A 59 -10.14 3.29 3.54
C LEU A 59 -9.04 2.95 4.54
N THR A 60 -8.84 3.79 5.54
CA THR A 60 -7.98 3.42 6.67
C THR A 60 -8.67 2.30 7.46
N VAL A 61 -7.93 1.22 7.71
CA VAL A 61 -8.41 0.10 8.53
C VAL A 61 -8.21 0.49 9.98
N ASN A 62 -9.31 0.62 10.72
CA ASN A 62 -9.27 0.83 12.16
C ASN A 62 -9.19 -0.52 12.87
N ASP A 63 -8.16 -0.68 13.69
CA ASP A 63 -8.18 -1.74 14.70
C ASP A 63 -9.24 -1.34 15.74
N LYS A 64 -10.11 -2.27 16.12
CA LYS A 64 -11.29 -2.00 16.98
C LYS A 64 -10.91 -1.45 18.37
N ASN A 65 -9.62 -1.47 18.71
CA ASN A 65 -9.06 -1.03 19.97
C ASN A 65 -8.51 0.40 19.96
N THR A 66 -8.47 1.10 18.81
CA THR A 66 -7.92 2.46 18.76
C THR A 66 -9.00 3.52 18.96
N PRO A 67 -8.86 4.40 19.97
CA PRO A 67 -9.77 5.53 20.17
C PRO A 67 -9.88 6.43 18.93
N PRO A 68 -11.06 7.00 18.62
CA PRO A 68 -11.25 7.82 17.41
C PRO A 68 -10.31 9.03 17.30
N ASN A 69 -9.87 9.60 18.43
CA ASN A 69 -8.93 10.72 18.51
C ASN A 69 -7.46 10.32 18.27
N GLU A 70 -7.11 9.06 18.47
CA GLU A 70 -5.76 8.51 18.27
C GLU A 70 -5.60 7.80 16.93
N PHE A 71 -6.72 7.46 16.28
CA PHE A 71 -6.74 6.77 14.99
C PHE A 71 -5.90 7.46 13.91
N LYS A 72 -5.93 8.80 13.84
CA LYS A 72 -5.11 9.57 12.90
C LYS A 72 -3.61 9.49 13.16
N ARG A 73 -3.19 9.09 14.36
CA ARG A 73 -1.77 8.94 14.71
C ARG A 73 -1.31 7.50 14.56
N GLU A 74 -2.17 6.56 14.92
CA GLU A 74 -1.80 5.15 15.07
C GLU A 74 -2.11 4.27 13.84
N ALA A 75 -2.83 4.79 12.84
CA ALA A 75 -3.16 4.05 11.63
C ALA A 75 -1.92 3.55 10.86
N GLU A 76 -1.84 2.24 10.67
CA GLU A 76 -0.77 1.56 9.90
C GLU A 76 -1.29 0.80 8.68
N TYR A 77 -2.59 0.66 8.52
CA TYR A 77 -3.17 -0.19 7.49
C TYR A 77 -4.30 0.51 6.76
N PHE A 78 -4.38 0.28 5.46
CA PHE A 78 -5.48 0.73 4.63
C PHE A 78 -5.93 -0.39 3.71
N SER A 79 -7.21 -0.38 3.34
CA SER A 79 -7.80 -1.32 2.39
C SER A 79 -8.07 -0.61 1.07
N VAL A 80 -7.83 -1.31 -0.04
CA VAL A 80 -8.04 -0.81 -1.40
C VAL A 80 -9.05 -1.66 -2.16
N GLY A 81 -9.94 -0.98 -2.89
CA GLY A 81 -10.89 -1.59 -3.82
C GLY A 81 -12.03 -2.34 -3.12
N LYS A 82 -12.92 -2.92 -3.94
CA LYS A 82 -14.10 -3.66 -3.47
C LYS A 82 -13.75 -4.87 -2.63
N ASP A 83 -12.65 -5.56 -2.98
CA ASP A 83 -12.15 -6.73 -2.26
C ASP A 83 -11.43 -6.37 -0.95
N LYS A 84 -11.31 -5.07 -0.63
CA LYS A 84 -10.70 -4.54 0.60
C LYS A 84 -9.30 -5.11 0.84
N ILE A 85 -8.48 -5.14 -0.20
CA ILE A 85 -7.11 -5.67 -0.15
C ILE A 85 -6.28 -4.78 0.79
N ILE A 86 -5.62 -5.38 1.78
CA ILE A 86 -4.95 -4.65 2.87
C ILE A 86 -3.49 -4.39 2.53
N PHE A 87 -3.04 -3.16 2.78
CA PHE A 87 -1.66 -2.72 2.64
C PHE A 87 -1.18 -2.03 3.91
N TRP A 88 0.13 -2.04 4.16
CA TRP A 88 0.76 -1.44 5.33
C TRP A 88 1.45 -0.11 5.02
N THR A 89 1.48 0.81 5.97
CA THR A 89 2.31 2.02 5.94
C THR A 89 2.89 2.31 7.33
N PRO A 90 3.94 3.14 7.43
CA PRO A 90 4.30 3.77 8.69
C PRO A 90 3.13 4.60 9.24
N LYS A 91 3.06 4.69 10.57
CA LYS A 91 2.09 5.51 11.31
C LYS A 91 2.17 6.99 10.94
N GLY A 92 1.06 7.70 11.10
CA GLY A 92 0.99 9.16 10.96
C GLY A 92 1.06 9.63 9.51
N ALA A 93 1.86 10.67 9.23
CA ALA A 93 1.83 11.37 7.94
C ALA A 93 2.00 10.47 6.69
N PRO A 94 2.93 9.49 6.65
CA PRO A 94 3.08 8.61 5.49
C PRO A 94 1.80 7.85 5.12
N HIS A 95 1.03 7.43 6.12
CA HIS A 95 -0.25 6.75 5.93
C HIS A 95 -1.24 7.64 5.16
N PHE A 96 -1.49 8.85 5.66
CA PHE A 96 -2.47 9.75 5.07
C PHE A 96 -2.01 10.31 3.73
N SER A 97 -0.70 10.55 3.56
CA SER A 97 -0.14 10.97 2.27
C SER A 97 -0.36 9.91 1.19
N LEU A 98 -0.03 8.64 1.47
CA LEU A 98 -0.26 7.58 0.48
C LEU A 98 -1.76 7.38 0.21
N ARG A 99 -2.60 7.39 1.25
CA ARG A 99 -4.05 7.31 1.07
C ARG A 99 -4.59 8.42 0.18
N ASN A 100 -4.11 9.66 0.36
CA ASN A 100 -4.54 10.79 -0.46
C ASN A 100 -4.07 10.64 -1.91
N ILE A 101 -2.83 10.20 -2.14
CA ILE A 101 -2.31 9.90 -3.48
C ILE A 101 -3.18 8.84 -4.17
N LEU A 102 -3.45 7.73 -3.48
CA LEU A 102 -4.25 6.64 -4.03
C LEU A 102 -5.72 7.03 -4.25
N GLY A 103 -6.28 7.87 -3.39
CA GLY A 103 -7.64 8.41 -3.55
C GLY A 103 -7.80 9.36 -4.74
N MET A 104 -6.70 9.71 -5.43
CA MET A 104 -6.76 10.41 -6.71
C MET A 104 -6.88 9.45 -7.91
N PHE A 105 -6.85 8.13 -7.70
CA PHE A 105 -7.04 7.12 -8.73
C PHE A 105 -8.38 6.39 -8.56
N PRO A 106 -9.09 6.05 -9.65
CA PRO A 106 -9.16 6.82 -10.88
C PRO A 106 -10.03 8.06 -10.64
N LEU A 107 -9.53 9.23 -11.04
CA LEU A 107 -10.40 10.35 -11.41
C LEU A 107 -11.35 9.79 -12.47
N ASN A 108 -12.62 9.55 -12.11
CA ASN A 108 -13.64 9.12 -13.07
C ASN A 108 -13.52 10.03 -14.30
N ALA A 109 -12.92 9.54 -15.39
CA ALA A 109 -13.15 10.13 -16.69
C ALA A 109 -14.62 9.81 -16.96
N PRO A 110 -15.51 10.82 -17.07
CA PRO A 110 -16.86 10.54 -17.48
C PRO A 110 -16.79 9.88 -18.86
N ILE A 111 -17.40 8.70 -18.97
CA ILE A 111 -17.70 8.06 -20.26
C ILE A 111 -18.82 8.86 -20.93
#